data_AF-A0A125SE60-F1
#
_entry.id   AF-A0A125SE60-F1
#
_cell.length_a   1.000
_cell.length_b   1.000
_cell.length_c   1.000
_cell.angle_alpha   90.00
_cell.angle_beta   90.00
_cell.angle_gamma   90.00
#
_symmetry.space_group_name_H-M   'P 1'
#
loop_
_entity.id
_entity.type
_entity.pdbx_description
1 polymer ?
#
loop_
_entity_poly.entity_id
_entity_poly.type
_entity_poly.pdbx_seq_one_letter_code
_entity_poly.pdbx_strand_id
1 'polypeptide(L)'
;DISFPFRIIPLVREVGRTKMEVKVVLKSNFKSSLIGQKIEVRIPTPLNTSGVQLICMKGKAKYKASENAIVWKIKRMAGMKETQLSAEIELLQTDTKKKWNRPPISMNFEVPFAPSGLKVRYLKVFEPKLNYSDHDVIKWVRYIG
;
A
#
# COMPACT_ATOMS: atom_id res chain seq x y z
N ASP A 1 1.22 -13.60 -16.13
CA ASP A 1 1.06 -13.56 -14.66
C ASP A 1 1.00 -12.13 -14.16
N ILE A 2 -0.10 -11.79 -13.51
CA ILE A 2 -0.29 -10.49 -12.83
C ILE A 2 0.47 -10.56 -11.50
N SER A 3 1.32 -9.58 -11.23
CA SER A 3 2.04 -9.47 -9.96
C SER A 3 1.33 -8.49 -9.03
N PHE A 4 0.93 -8.95 -7.85
CA PHE A 4 0.47 -8.08 -6.78
C PHE A 4 1.69 -7.51 -6.04
N PRO A 5 2.03 -6.22 -6.18
CA PRO A 5 3.28 -5.68 -5.65
C PRO A 5 3.35 -5.69 -4.13
N PHE A 6 2.19 -5.65 -3.47
CA PHE A 6 2.09 -5.68 -2.02
C PHE A 6 1.02 -6.66 -1.57
N ARG A 7 1.27 -7.31 -0.43
CA ARG A 7 0.30 -8.14 0.28
C ARG A 7 0.06 -7.57 1.67
N ILE A 8 -1.21 -7.41 2.03
CA ILE A 8 -1.66 -6.95 3.33
C ILE A 8 -2.19 -8.15 4.11
N ILE A 9 -1.75 -8.29 5.36
CA ILE A 9 -2.19 -9.35 6.27
C ILE A 9 -2.72 -8.67 7.54
N PRO A 10 -4.04 -8.54 7.70
CA PRO A 10 -4.65 -8.00 8.90
C PRO A 10 -4.84 -9.08 9.97
N LEU A 11 -4.54 -8.73 11.21
CA LEU A 11 -4.93 -9.46 12.41
C LEU A 11 -5.74 -8.51 13.29
N VAL A 12 -6.94 -8.92 13.67
CA VAL A 12 -7.85 -8.14 14.50
C VAL A 12 -8.28 -8.98 15.69
N ARG A 13 -8.06 -8.45 16.90
CA ARG A 13 -8.48 -9.05 18.17
C ARG A 13 -9.39 -8.08 18.91
N GLU A 14 -10.57 -8.54 19.29
CA GLU A 14 -11.47 -7.79 20.18
C GLU A 14 -11.09 -8.10 21.63
N VAL A 15 -10.94 -7.05 22.44
CA VAL A 15 -10.62 -7.16 23.87
C VAL A 15 -11.82 -6.61 24.65
N GLY A 16 -12.71 -7.51 25.06
CA GLY A 16 -13.98 -7.14 25.67
C GLY A 16 -14.87 -6.37 24.69
N ARG A 17 -15.55 -5.32 25.17
CA ARG A 17 -16.45 -4.46 24.37
C ARG A 17 -15.93 -3.04 24.13
N THR A 18 -14.82 -2.67 24.76
CA THR A 18 -14.31 -1.30 24.81
C THR A 18 -12.98 -1.13 24.09
N LYS A 19 -12.36 -2.22 23.62
CA LYS A 19 -11.05 -2.17 22.99
C LYS A 19 -10.94 -3.17 21.84
N MET A 20 -10.21 -2.75 20.80
CA MET A 20 -9.85 -3.58 19.66
C MET A 20 -8.37 -3.39 19.37
N GLU A 21 -7.66 -4.49 19.22
CA GLU A 21 -6.27 -4.50 18.80
C GLU A 21 -6.20 -4.91 17.33
N VAL A 22 -5.49 -4.10 16.55
CA VAL A 22 -5.32 -4.31 15.12
C VAL A 22 -3.84 -4.34 14.81
N LYS A 23 -3.40 -5.40 14.14
CA LYS A 23 -2.05 -5.51 13.59
C LYS A 23 -2.15 -5.68 12.08
N VAL A 24 -1.46 -4.84 11.34
CA VAL A 24 -1.41 -4.91 9.88
C VAL A 24 0.02 -5.14 9.45
N VAL A 25 0.26 -6.27 8.79
CA VAL A 25 1.56 -6.61 8.19
C VAL A 25 1.50 -6.32 6.69
N LEU A 26 2.45 -5.53 6.21
CA LEU A 26 2.64 -5.19 4.81
C LEU A 26 3.89 -5.89 4.29
N LYS A 27 3.74 -6.71 3.25
CA LYS A 27 4.84 -7.38 2.54
C LYS A 27 4.95 -6.87 1.12
N SER A 28 6.15 -6.48 0.69
CA SER A 28 6.44 -6.15 -0.71
C SER A 28 6.85 -7.42 -1.47
N ASN A 29 6.20 -7.69 -2.60
CA ASN A 29 6.37 -8.92 -3.39
C ASN A 29 6.92 -8.62 -4.79
N PHE A 30 8.09 -8.00 -4.85
CA PHE A 30 8.82 -7.69 -6.07
C PHE A 30 10.33 -7.72 -5.79
N LYS A 31 11.14 -7.66 -6.85
CA LYS A 31 12.61 -7.75 -6.76
C LYS A 31 13.18 -6.81 -5.70
N SER A 32 14.12 -7.32 -4.90
CA SER A 32 14.75 -6.57 -3.79
C SER A 32 15.51 -5.31 -4.24
N SER A 33 15.97 -5.25 -5.50
CA SER A 33 16.62 -4.09 -6.09
C SER A 33 15.66 -2.96 -6.46
N LEU A 34 14.36 -3.22 -6.53
CA LEU A 34 13.35 -2.21 -6.84
C LEU A 34 12.80 -1.59 -5.55
N ILE A 35 12.33 -0.35 -5.66
CA ILE A 35 11.80 0.43 -4.53
C ILE A 35 10.40 0.93 -4.88
N GLY A 36 9.40 0.48 -4.13
CA GLY A 36 8.06 1.06 -4.12
C GLY A 36 8.04 2.37 -3.34
N GLN A 37 7.19 3.31 -3.74
CA GLN A 37 7.14 4.67 -3.21
C GLN A 37 5.69 5.13 -3.00
N LYS A 38 5.52 6.25 -2.30
CA LYS A 38 4.20 6.87 -2.03
C LYS A 38 3.20 5.84 -1.46
N ILE A 39 3.69 4.95 -0.61
CA ILE A 39 2.89 3.87 -0.05
C ILE A 39 1.98 4.46 1.03
N GLU A 40 0.69 4.24 0.89
CA GLU A 40 -0.33 4.61 1.85
C GLU A 40 -1.25 3.43 2.09
N VAL A 41 -1.34 2.98 3.34
CA VAL A 41 -2.28 1.94 3.77
C VAL A 41 -3.37 2.62 4.61
N ARG A 42 -4.63 2.39 4.24
CA ARG A 42 -5.79 2.93 4.93
C ARG A 42 -6.54 1.81 5.63
N ILE A 43 -6.58 1.88 6.95
CA ILE A 43 -7.20 0.88 7.82
C ILE A 43 -8.48 1.52 8.40
N PRO A 44 -9.68 1.05 8.04
CA PRO A 44 -10.91 1.62 8.58
C PRO A 44 -11.03 1.32 10.08
N THR A 45 -11.66 2.23 10.82
CA THR A 45 -11.99 2.08 12.24
C THR A 45 -13.51 2.10 12.44
N PRO A 46 -14.02 1.53 13.55
CA PRO A 46 -15.42 1.67 13.90
C PRO A 46 -15.88 3.13 14.07
N LEU A 47 -17.18 3.39 13.88
CA LEU A 47 -17.76 4.72 14.07
C LEU A 47 -17.78 5.15 15.54
N ASN A 48 -17.77 4.18 16.46
CA ASN A 48 -17.74 4.42 17.90
C ASN A 48 -16.32 4.47 18.47
N THR A 49 -15.30 4.74 17.64
CA THR A 49 -13.92 4.89 18.12
C THR A 49 -13.75 6.19 18.92
N SER A 50 -13.32 6.07 20.18
CA SER A 50 -12.98 7.22 21.04
C SER A 50 -11.52 7.65 20.91
N GLY A 51 -10.61 6.70 20.70
CA GLY A 51 -9.17 6.94 20.69
C GLY A 51 -8.42 5.85 19.96
N VAL A 52 -7.22 6.17 19.48
CA VAL A 52 -6.34 5.22 18.80
C VAL A 52 -4.89 5.48 19.19
N GLN A 53 -4.23 4.45 19.74
CA GLN A 53 -2.79 4.42 19.97
C GLN A 53 -2.10 3.64 18.84
N LEU A 54 -1.02 4.19 18.28
CA LEU A 54 -0.37 3.65 17.08
C LEU A 54 1.12 3.40 17.31
N ILE A 55 1.60 2.23 16.88
CA ILE A 55 3.02 1.87 16.90
C ILE A 55 3.40 1.37 15.50
N CYS A 56 4.37 2.03 14.87
CA CYS A 56 4.95 1.57 13.61
C CYS A 56 6.44 1.91 13.54
N MET A 57 7.27 0.96 13.09
CA MET A 57 8.73 1.17 12.95
C MET A 57 9.12 1.87 11.65
N LYS A 58 8.28 1.77 10.62
CA LYS A 58 8.47 2.43 9.32
C LYS A 58 7.32 3.35 9.00
N GLY A 59 7.65 4.48 8.40
CA GLY A 59 6.66 5.46 7.98
C GLY A 59 6.11 6.26 9.16
N LYS A 60 4.95 6.88 8.93
CA LYS A 60 4.20 7.61 9.94
C LYS A 60 2.73 7.20 9.83
N ALA A 61 2.09 6.94 10.95
CA ALA A 61 0.68 6.62 11.01
C ALA A 61 -0.07 7.69 11.80
N LYS A 62 -1.30 7.99 11.38
CA LYS A 62 -2.19 8.90 12.09
C LYS A 62 -3.61 8.37 12.03
N TYR A 63 -4.33 8.48 13.14
CA TYR A 63 -5.79 8.34 13.13
C TYR A 63 -6.43 9.62 12.61
N LYS A 64 -7.38 9.48 11.69
CA LYS A 64 -8.20 10.57 11.17
C LYS A 64 -9.66 10.31 11.51
N ALA A 65 -10.15 10.94 12.57
CA ALA A 65 -11.51 10.73 13.07
C ALA A 65 -12.61 11.09 12.06
N SER A 66 -12.46 12.21 11.33
CA SER A 66 -13.40 12.63 10.28
C SER A 66 -13.56 11.61 9.14
N GLU A 67 -12.59 10.73 9.00
CA GLU A 67 -12.46 9.74 7.95
C GLU A 67 -12.68 8.30 8.46
N ASN A 68 -12.89 8.13 9.78
CA ASN A 68 -12.97 6.85 10.50
C ASN A 68 -11.90 5.86 10.02
N ALA A 69 -10.65 6.32 9.95
CA ALA A 69 -9.55 5.52 9.43
C ALA A 69 -8.20 5.89 10.05
N ILE A 70 -7.36 4.88 10.19
CA ILE A 70 -5.93 5.03 10.41
C ILE A 70 -5.27 5.10 9.02
N VAL A 71 -4.46 6.13 8.81
CA VAL A 71 -3.70 6.34 7.57
C VAL A 71 -2.22 6.16 7.87
N TRP A 72 -1.62 5.13 7.27
CA TRP A 72 -0.22 4.79 7.43
C TRP A 72 0.57 5.06 6.15
N LYS A 73 1.49 6.03 6.21
CA LYS A 73 2.28 6.47 5.05
C LYS A 73 3.74 6.04 5.17
N ILE A 74 4.24 5.35 4.16
CA ILE A 74 5.64 4.92 4.03
C ILE A 74 6.20 5.57 2.76
N LYS A 75 7.25 6.39 2.91
CA LYS A 75 7.84 7.10 1.76
C LYS A 75 8.39 6.14 0.70
N ARG A 76 9.16 5.14 1.14
CA ARG A 76 9.86 4.17 0.28
C ARG A 76 9.98 2.82 0.98
N MET A 77 9.85 1.74 0.23
CA MET A 77 10.06 0.36 0.69
C MET A 77 10.71 -0.47 -0.43
N ALA A 78 11.85 -1.09 -0.14
CA ALA A 78 12.49 -2.03 -1.05
C ALA A 78 11.67 -3.32 -1.18
N GLY A 79 11.83 -4.02 -2.30
CA GLY A 79 11.19 -5.32 -2.53
C GLY A 79 11.65 -6.41 -1.56
N MET A 80 10.86 -7.47 -1.43
CA MET A 80 11.10 -8.59 -0.50
C MET A 80 11.33 -8.16 0.96
N LYS A 81 10.71 -7.05 1.38
CA LYS A 81 10.68 -6.59 2.77
C LYS A 81 9.31 -6.78 3.40
N GLU A 82 9.31 -6.75 4.72
CA GLU A 82 8.14 -6.80 5.57
C GLU A 82 8.19 -5.65 6.57
N THR A 83 7.04 -5.05 6.84
CA THR A 83 6.89 -4.07 7.91
C THR A 83 5.48 -4.15 8.48
N GLN A 84 5.28 -3.63 9.68
CA GLN A 84 4.03 -3.77 10.40
C GLN A 84 3.64 -2.50 11.15
N LEU A 85 2.34 -2.37 11.35
CA LEU A 85 1.72 -1.38 12.22
C LEU A 85 0.87 -2.12 13.25
N SER A 86 0.99 -1.72 14.51
CA SER A 86 0.10 -2.11 15.59
C SER A 86 -0.73 -0.91 16.01
N ALA A 87 -2.03 -1.13 16.22
CA ALA A 87 -2.98 -0.15 16.67
C ALA A 87 -3.81 -0.71 17.82
N GLU A 88 -3.99 0.11 18.84
CA GLU A 88 -4.94 -0.13 19.91
C GLU A 88 -6.05 0.91 19.77
N ILE A 89 -7.27 0.44 19.53
CA ILE A 89 -8.45 1.24 19.26
C ILE A 89 -9.37 1.14 20.46
N GLU A 90 -9.63 2.28 21.08
CA GLU A 90 -10.62 2.41 22.15
C GLU A 90 -12.00 2.65 21.54
N LEU A 91 -13.01 2.00 22.10
CA LEU A 91 -14.39 1.99 21.63
C LEU A 91 -15.31 2.49 22.74
N LEU A 92 -16.18 3.43 22.38
CA LEU A 92 -17.33 3.80 23.20
C LEU A 92 -18.33 2.64 23.22
N GLN A 93 -18.94 2.40 24.38
CA GLN A 93 -20.05 1.45 24.46
C GLN A 93 -21.19 1.93 23.57
N THR A 94 -21.82 1.00 22.85
CA THR A 94 -22.99 1.27 22.02
C THR A 94 -24.10 0.33 22.43
N ASP A 95 -25.33 0.83 22.49
CA ASP A 95 -26.52 0.02 22.78
C ASP A 95 -26.94 -0.87 21.60
N THR A 96 -26.29 -0.71 20.46
CA THR A 96 -26.60 -1.43 19.23
C THR A 96 -25.96 -2.82 19.24
N LYS A 97 -26.77 -3.87 19.13
CA LYS A 97 -26.32 -5.25 18.88
C LYS A 97 -25.67 -5.46 17.48
N LYS A 98 -25.60 -4.41 16.65
CA LYS A 98 -25.04 -4.51 15.29
C LYS A 98 -23.52 -4.65 15.36
N LYS A 99 -23.02 -5.83 15.01
CA LYS A 99 -21.59 -6.07 14.85
C LYS A 99 -21.04 -5.18 13.74
N TRP A 100 -19.89 -4.56 13.98
CA TRP A 100 -19.22 -3.72 12.99
C TRP A 100 -18.83 -4.55 11.76
N ASN A 101 -19.35 -4.17 10.59
CA ASN A 101 -18.98 -4.79 9.32
C ASN A 101 -17.66 -4.17 8.84
N ARG A 102 -16.56 -4.87 9.12
CA ARG A 102 -15.18 -4.42 8.94
C ARG A 102 -14.90 -4.14 7.45
N PRO A 103 -14.84 -2.86 7.01
CA PRO A 103 -14.57 -2.57 5.61
C PRO A 103 -13.16 -3.03 5.22
N PRO A 104 -12.88 -3.28 3.93
CA PRO A 104 -11.57 -3.74 3.50
C PRO A 104 -10.50 -2.66 3.75
N ILE A 105 -9.27 -3.12 4.05
CA ILE A 105 -8.09 -2.25 4.07
C ILE A 105 -7.72 -1.92 2.63
N SER A 106 -7.57 -0.63 2.33
CA SER A 106 -7.15 -0.16 1.00
C SER A 106 -5.72 0.35 1.00
N MET A 107 -5.14 0.43 -0.19
CA MET A 107 -3.74 0.81 -0.36
C MET A 107 -3.54 1.61 -1.64
N ASN A 108 -2.68 2.63 -1.56
CA ASN A 108 -2.11 3.34 -2.71
C ASN A 108 -0.59 3.17 -2.69
N PHE A 109 0.03 3.08 -3.87
CA PHE A 109 1.48 2.95 -4.03
C PHE A 109 1.90 3.33 -5.45
N GLU A 110 3.21 3.49 -5.64
CA GLU A 110 3.86 3.60 -6.94
C GLU A 110 5.02 2.60 -7.02
N VAL A 111 5.13 1.84 -8.12
CA VAL A 111 6.21 0.89 -8.38
C VAL A 111 6.90 1.12 -9.74
N PRO A 112 8.23 0.90 -9.84
CA PRO A 112 8.99 1.15 -11.06
C PRO A 112 8.97 -0.04 -12.05
N PHE A 113 7.84 -0.74 -12.15
CA PHE A 113 7.63 -1.87 -13.07
C PHE A 113 6.16 -1.97 -13.44
N ALA A 114 5.84 -2.64 -14.56
CA ALA A 114 4.45 -2.92 -14.93
C ALA A 114 3.92 -4.12 -14.11
N PRO A 115 2.89 -3.95 -13.25
CA PRO A 115 2.32 -5.07 -12.49
C PRO A 115 1.70 -6.15 -13.38
N SER A 116 1.30 -5.80 -14.61
CA SER A 116 0.84 -6.74 -15.65
C SER A 116 1.94 -7.67 -16.17
N GLY A 117 3.21 -7.39 -15.85
CA GLY A 117 4.37 -8.10 -16.40
C GLY A 117 4.81 -7.60 -17.79
N LEU A 118 4.14 -6.58 -18.34
CA LEU A 118 4.48 -6.01 -19.64
C LEU A 118 5.93 -5.49 -19.68
N LYS A 119 6.64 -5.84 -20.74
CA LYS A 119 8.00 -5.38 -21.01
C LYS A 119 8.14 -4.97 -22.46
N VAL A 120 8.53 -3.71 -22.71
CA VAL A 120 9.00 -3.25 -24.01
C VAL A 120 10.27 -4.03 -24.37
N ARG A 121 10.26 -4.72 -25.50
CA ARG A 121 11.41 -5.50 -25.99
C ARG A 121 12.23 -4.73 -27.01
N TYR A 122 11.55 -4.04 -27.92
CA TYR A 122 12.16 -3.22 -28.96
C TYR A 122 11.20 -2.10 -29.36
N LEU A 123 11.78 -1.02 -29.87
CA LEU A 123 11.11 0.04 -30.59
C LEU A 123 11.94 0.27 -31.84
N LYS A 124 11.42 -0.12 -33.01
CA LYS A 124 12.11 0.06 -34.29
C LYS A 124 11.65 1.36 -34.94
N VAL A 125 12.61 2.15 -35.43
CA VAL A 125 12.39 3.40 -36.14
C VAL A 125 12.90 3.25 -37.56
N PHE A 126 12.05 3.52 -38.54
CA PHE A 126 12.38 3.46 -39.96
C PHE A 126 12.13 4.83 -40.57
N GLU A 127 13.17 5.47 -41.08
CA GLU A 127 13.09 6.75 -41.80
C GLU A 127 13.84 6.61 -43.14
N PRO A 128 13.13 6.37 -44.24
CA PRO A 128 13.77 6.11 -45.53
C PRO A 128 14.29 7.37 -46.24
N LYS A 129 13.90 8.58 -45.79
CA LYS A 129 14.20 9.83 -46.51
C LYS A 129 15.37 10.62 -45.93
N LEU A 130 15.62 10.49 -44.62
CA LEU A 130 16.65 11.24 -43.92
C LEU A 130 17.87 10.35 -43.65
N ASN A 131 19.05 10.96 -43.51
CA ASN A 131 20.30 10.24 -43.29
C ASN A 131 20.49 9.86 -41.80
N TYR A 132 19.55 9.12 -41.23
CA TYR A 132 19.71 8.46 -39.94
C TYR A 132 18.95 7.12 -39.92
N SER A 133 19.42 6.21 -39.09
CA SER A 133 18.96 4.84 -38.95
C SER A 133 18.43 4.56 -37.54
N ASP A 134 17.88 3.36 -37.32
CA ASP A 134 17.42 2.92 -36.00
C ASP A 134 18.50 2.99 -34.90
N HIS A 135 19.77 2.83 -35.29
CA HIS A 135 20.93 2.85 -34.39
C HIS A 135 21.31 4.26 -33.92
N ASP A 136 20.93 5.28 -34.69
CA ASP A 136 21.20 6.69 -34.38
C ASP A 136 20.19 7.25 -33.35
N VAL A 137 19.14 6.48 -33.06
CA VAL A 137 18.04 6.91 -32.18
C VAL A 137 18.31 6.52 -30.73
N ILE A 138 18.35 7.54 -29.86
CA ILE A 138 18.35 7.34 -28.40
C ILE A 138 16.91 7.01 -27.93
N LYS A 139 16.75 5.89 -27.24
CA LYS A 139 15.43 5.36 -26.81
C LYS A 139 15.36 5.26 -25.29
N TRP A 140 14.27 5.76 -24.71
CA TRP A 140 14.03 5.72 -23.26
C TRP A 140 12.76 4.95 -22.94
N VAL A 141 12.78 4.18 -21.85
CA VAL A 141 11.59 3.52 -21.31
C VAL A 141 11.57 3.70 -19.79
N ARG A 142 10.40 4.04 -19.26
CA ARG A 142 10.14 4.06 -17.82
C ARG A 142 8.81 3.38 -17.53
N TYR A 143 8.76 2.63 -16.45
CA TYR A 143 7.51 2.08 -15.91
C TYR A 143 7.10 2.87 -14.66
N ILE A 144 5.81 3.18 -14.59
CA ILE A 144 5.15 3.77 -13.42
C ILE A 144 3.84 3.00 -13.28
N GLY A 145 3.69 2.25 -12.20
CA GLY A 145 2.49 1.47 -11.90
C GLY A 145 2.21 1.43 -10.42
#